data_AF-A0A3R6WHY4-F1
#
_entry.id   AF-A0A3R6WHY4-F1
#
_cell.length_a   1.000
_cell.length_b   1.000
_cell.length_c   1.000
_cell.angle_alpha   90.00
_cell.angle_beta   90.00
_cell.angle_gamma   90.00
#
_symmetry.space_group_name_H-M   'P 1'
#
loop_
_entity.id
_entity.type
_entity.pdbx_description
1 polymer ?
#
loop_
_entity_poly.entity_id
_entity_poly.type
_entity_poly.pdbx_seq_one_letter_code
_entity_poly.pdbx_strand_id
1 'polypeptide(L)'
;MLMRAWHAARRAKGRQFTQTSRSLSSLPDNIKQRVHVDPMASTYDPQAVENGWQAFWETQLVNAKHKNANAPRFTMLLPPPNITGALHIGHALTVTIQDALARYHRMTGHEVLWIPGLDHAGIATQSVVEKQLWKEQKLTRHDVGRTAFLGAPPPFDTTRPETILGDVALAIHPDDPRYLHLHGKHVVHPFTNERLPIVLDGVLVDPALGTGVVKITPAHDANDWACAQRHNLPHVVVMDKQAKMVTPHVPDFHGLDRFDARAAMVAKLHELELYVEKVNQPAMTLEQDEDVLDTWFSAALLPLSALEWPTDDNVPEAIQSMYPLNVMETGADILFFWVARMSMLLAASRSTRCVFARWQCRVRLMNKDVLVWMPLRATANTSERVEAELARLSKRLAKAEKTQAGLHAKVTDAQYTTRVPDEIQAQDAERIETAVVEIASLTESIATLHALRSQLTATMPQ
;
A
#
# COMPACT_ATOMS: atom_id res chain seq x y z
N MET A 1 40.55 -24.54 -2.60
CA MET A 1 41.34 -23.46 -1.97
C MET A 1 40.61 -22.79 -0.79
N LEU A 2 39.30 -22.54 -0.87
CA LEU A 2 38.48 -21.93 0.20
C LEU A 2 38.40 -22.75 1.52
N MET A 3 38.32 -24.08 1.47
CA MET A 3 38.33 -24.91 2.69
C MET A 3 39.67 -24.86 3.45
N ARG A 4 40.81 -24.70 2.76
CA ARG A 4 42.13 -24.62 3.40
C ARG A 4 42.33 -23.28 4.09
N ALA A 5 41.82 -22.18 3.52
CA ALA A 5 41.78 -20.87 4.16
C ALA A 5 40.86 -20.86 5.40
N TRP A 6 39.73 -21.60 5.34
CA TRP A 6 38.80 -21.76 6.47
C TRP A 6 39.43 -22.54 7.65
N HIS A 7 40.18 -23.61 7.38
CA HIS A 7 40.91 -24.33 8.43
C HIS A 7 42.09 -23.54 9.01
N ALA A 8 42.80 -22.75 8.19
CA ALA A 8 43.89 -21.88 8.65
C ALA A 8 43.37 -20.75 9.57
N ALA A 9 42.23 -20.13 9.23
CA ALA A 9 41.59 -19.12 10.06
C ALA A 9 41.02 -19.70 11.38
N ARG A 10 40.59 -20.98 11.40
CA ARG A 10 40.12 -21.69 12.60
C ARG A 10 41.21 -21.95 13.64
N ARG A 11 42.46 -22.17 13.22
CA ARG A 11 43.58 -22.39 14.17
C ARG A 11 44.06 -21.10 14.85
N ALA A 12 43.87 -19.95 14.19
CA ALA A 12 44.35 -18.65 14.69
C ALA A 12 43.44 -17.99 15.74
N LYS A 13 42.19 -18.43 15.90
CA LYS A 13 41.25 -17.91 16.91
C LYS A 13 40.65 -19.07 17.68
N GLY A 14 41.19 -19.36 18.86
CA GLY A 14 40.76 -20.44 19.77
C GLY A 14 39.34 -20.27 20.34
N ARG A 15 38.31 -20.20 19.48
CA ARG A 15 36.91 -20.33 19.91
C ARG A 15 36.55 -21.81 19.90
N GLN A 16 36.63 -22.44 21.07
CA GLN A 16 35.96 -23.72 21.32
C GLN A 16 34.46 -23.52 21.13
N PHE A 17 33.85 -24.23 20.17
CA PHE A 17 32.42 -24.46 20.20
C PHE A 17 32.15 -25.37 21.38
N THR A 18 31.61 -24.83 22.47
CA THR A 18 31.07 -25.63 23.56
C THR A 18 29.84 -26.35 23.02
N GLN A 19 29.97 -27.66 22.79
CA GLN A 19 28.83 -28.52 22.46
C GLN A 19 27.98 -28.64 23.74
N THR A 20 27.10 -27.67 23.94
CA THR A 20 26.09 -27.75 24.99
C THR A 20 25.06 -28.77 24.52
N SER A 21 25.17 -29.99 25.05
CA SER A 21 24.13 -31.02 24.96
C SER A 21 22.84 -30.45 25.57
N ARG A 22 21.99 -29.83 24.75
CA ARG A 22 20.64 -29.46 25.18
C ARG A 22 19.80 -30.73 25.17
N SER A 23 19.25 -31.09 26.33
CA SER A 23 18.31 -32.20 26.44
C SER A 23 17.11 -32.00 25.52
N LEU A 24 16.69 -33.05 24.81
CA LEU A 24 15.46 -33.09 24.00
C LEU A 24 14.21 -32.73 24.81
N SER A 25 14.27 -32.86 26.15
CA SER A 25 13.20 -32.42 27.05
C SER A 25 12.89 -30.92 26.99
N SER A 26 13.82 -30.10 26.48
CA SER A 26 13.66 -28.65 26.31
C SER A 26 12.89 -28.23 25.06
N LEU A 27 12.58 -29.17 24.16
CA LEU A 27 11.83 -28.87 22.94
C LEU A 27 10.31 -28.83 23.23
N PRO A 28 9.55 -28.02 22.49
CA PRO A 28 8.08 -28.05 22.52
C PRO A 28 7.49 -29.43 22.19
N ASP A 29 6.31 -29.73 22.73
CA ASP A 29 5.67 -31.04 22.57
C ASP A 29 5.29 -31.36 21.12
N ASN A 30 4.92 -30.35 20.32
CA ASN A 30 4.65 -30.50 18.89
C ASN A 30 5.90 -30.89 18.07
N ILE A 31 7.11 -30.58 18.55
CA ILE A 31 8.38 -31.03 17.95
C ILE A 31 8.74 -32.43 18.49
N LYS A 32 8.58 -32.66 19.80
CA LYS A 32 8.88 -33.96 20.44
C LYS A 32 8.04 -35.10 19.88
N GLN A 33 6.72 -34.93 19.77
CA GLN A 33 5.79 -35.99 19.32
C GLN A 33 6.14 -36.55 17.93
N ARG A 34 6.79 -35.75 17.07
CA ARG A 34 7.17 -36.15 15.71
C ARG A 34 8.50 -36.91 15.67
N VAL A 35 9.43 -36.60 16.59
CA VAL A 35 10.70 -37.32 16.75
C VAL A 35 10.49 -38.75 17.31
N HIS A 36 9.35 -39.01 17.95
CA HIS A 36 9.04 -40.30 18.59
C HIS A 36 8.49 -41.38 17.64
N VAL A 37 8.08 -41.06 16.41
CA VAL A 37 7.49 -42.05 15.48
C VAL A 37 8.59 -42.84 14.74
N ASP A 38 9.70 -42.18 14.40
CA ASP A 38 10.96 -42.81 13.97
C ASP A 38 12.10 -41.77 14.11
N PRO A 39 12.91 -41.82 15.19
CA PRO A 39 13.89 -40.77 15.49
C PRO A 39 14.99 -40.63 14.43
N MET A 40 15.17 -41.65 13.58
CA MET A 40 16.06 -41.62 12.42
C MET A 40 15.45 -42.42 11.26
N ALA A 41 14.31 -41.94 10.75
CA ALA A 41 13.72 -42.48 9.52
C ALA A 41 14.76 -42.60 8.41
N SER A 42 14.68 -43.69 7.63
CA SER A 42 15.62 -43.98 6.54
C SER A 42 15.59 -42.95 5.41
N THR A 43 14.52 -42.14 5.33
CA THR A 43 14.33 -41.08 4.35
C THR A 43 13.93 -39.78 5.03
N TYR A 44 14.50 -38.66 4.58
CA TYR A 44 14.15 -37.32 5.08
C TYR A 44 12.81 -36.84 4.51
N ASP A 45 11.86 -36.53 5.39
CA ASP A 45 10.59 -35.87 5.05
C ASP A 45 10.59 -34.41 5.53
N PRO A 46 10.65 -33.41 4.62
CA PRO A 46 10.65 -32.01 4.99
C PRO A 46 9.34 -31.56 5.65
N GLN A 47 8.17 -32.11 5.26
CA GLN A 47 6.88 -31.65 5.81
C GLN A 47 6.74 -32.05 7.29
N ALA A 48 7.23 -33.24 7.64
CA ALA A 48 7.26 -33.72 9.01
C ALA A 48 8.13 -32.83 9.91
N VAL A 49 9.25 -32.32 9.38
CA VAL A 49 10.22 -31.51 10.14
C VAL A 49 9.83 -30.03 10.14
N GLU A 50 9.63 -29.41 8.98
CA GLU A 50 9.48 -27.96 8.83
C GLU A 50 8.26 -27.40 9.56
N ASN A 51 7.10 -28.06 9.47
CA ASN A 51 5.86 -27.58 10.08
C ASN A 51 5.98 -27.43 11.61
N GLY A 52 6.72 -28.32 12.28
CA GLY A 52 6.93 -28.25 13.72
C GLY A 52 7.86 -27.10 14.12
N TRP A 53 8.94 -26.90 13.35
CA TRP A 53 9.91 -25.84 13.58
C TRP A 53 9.36 -24.45 13.22
N GLN A 54 8.56 -24.33 12.16
CA GLN A 54 7.91 -23.07 11.76
C GLN A 54 7.00 -22.56 12.88
N ALA A 55 6.06 -23.39 13.34
CA ALA A 55 5.16 -23.04 14.44
C ALA A 55 5.92 -22.66 15.72
N PHE A 56 7.03 -23.36 16.02
CA PHE A 56 7.87 -22.97 17.15
C PHE A 56 8.48 -21.58 16.95
N TRP A 57 9.08 -21.29 15.79
CA TRP A 57 9.70 -19.99 15.56
C TRP A 57 8.69 -18.85 15.55
N GLU A 58 7.50 -19.03 15.01
CA GLU A 58 6.42 -18.03 15.07
C GLU A 58 6.10 -17.62 16.52
N THR A 59 6.03 -18.57 17.45
CA THR A 59 5.79 -18.25 18.88
C THR A 59 6.99 -17.57 19.56
N GLN A 60 8.22 -17.90 19.16
CA GLN A 60 9.43 -17.37 19.78
C GLN A 60 9.81 -15.98 19.25
N LEU A 61 9.51 -15.69 17.98
CA LEU A 61 9.87 -14.43 17.32
C LEU A 61 9.14 -13.23 17.93
N VAL A 62 7.93 -13.42 18.46
CA VAL A 62 7.15 -12.38 19.16
C VAL A 62 7.81 -11.93 20.48
N ASN A 63 8.71 -12.74 21.04
CA ASN A 63 9.31 -12.52 22.38
C ASN A 63 10.84 -12.35 22.35
N ALA A 64 11.42 -11.98 21.21
CA ALA A 64 12.86 -11.81 21.06
C ALA A 64 13.38 -10.56 21.83
N LYS A 65 13.61 -10.71 23.14
CA LYS A 65 14.20 -9.66 23.99
C LYS A 65 15.70 -9.50 23.70
N HIS A 66 16.21 -8.27 23.84
CA HIS A 66 17.64 -7.96 23.87
C HIS A 66 18.33 -8.73 25.00
N LYS A 67 18.94 -9.88 24.69
CA LYS A 67 19.56 -10.75 25.71
C LYS A 67 20.94 -10.26 26.17
N ASN A 68 21.60 -9.40 25.40
CA ASN A 68 22.95 -8.91 25.72
C ASN A 68 23.21 -7.52 25.12
N ALA A 69 23.15 -6.48 25.95
CA ALA A 69 23.38 -5.09 25.53
C ALA A 69 24.79 -4.82 24.96
N ASN A 70 25.78 -5.67 25.27
CA ASN A 70 27.16 -5.50 24.83
C ASN A 70 27.51 -6.33 23.58
N ALA A 71 26.56 -7.09 23.03
CA ALA A 71 26.81 -7.88 21.82
C ALA A 71 26.98 -6.95 20.60
N PRO A 72 27.92 -7.25 19.67
CA PRO A 72 28.01 -6.50 18.42
C PRO A 72 26.71 -6.66 17.62
N ARG A 73 26.18 -5.57 17.06
CA ARG A 73 24.91 -5.58 16.33
C ARG A 73 25.10 -5.93 14.86
N PHE A 74 24.11 -6.61 14.30
CA PHE A 74 23.97 -6.87 12.87
C PHE A 74 22.55 -6.49 12.43
N THR A 75 22.43 -5.46 11.60
CA THR A 75 21.16 -4.85 11.20
C THR A 75 20.93 -5.00 9.70
N MET A 76 19.69 -5.36 9.33
CA MET A 76 19.27 -5.57 7.95
C MET A 76 17.78 -5.31 7.79
N LEU A 77 17.41 -4.82 6.61
CA LEU A 77 16.04 -4.51 6.23
C LEU A 77 15.58 -5.50 5.16
N LEU A 78 14.40 -6.08 5.33
CA LEU A 78 13.74 -6.81 4.25
C LEU A 78 13.13 -5.80 3.27
N PRO A 79 13.47 -5.86 1.97
CA PRO A 79 12.71 -5.14 0.94
C PRO A 79 11.25 -5.55 1.06
N PRO A 80 10.34 -4.62 1.38
CA PRO A 80 8.97 -4.97 1.71
C PRO A 80 8.28 -5.47 0.43
N PRO A 81 7.79 -6.72 0.39
CA PRO A 81 7.05 -7.18 -0.77
C PRO A 81 5.73 -6.42 -0.91
N ASN A 82 5.36 -6.16 -2.16
CA ASN A 82 4.10 -5.51 -2.53
C ASN A 82 2.91 -6.41 -2.16
N ILE A 83 1.82 -5.84 -1.62
CA ILE A 83 0.58 -6.56 -1.26
C ILE A 83 -0.25 -7.05 -2.47
N THR A 84 0.30 -6.99 -3.68
CA THR A 84 -0.39 -7.21 -4.96
C THR A 84 -0.66 -8.67 -5.33
N GLY A 85 -0.27 -9.64 -4.50
CA GLY A 85 -0.49 -11.06 -4.77
C GLY A 85 0.41 -12.01 -3.98
N ALA A 86 0.52 -13.26 -4.45
CA ALA A 86 1.35 -14.29 -3.83
C ALA A 86 2.84 -14.07 -4.08
N LEU A 87 3.68 -14.44 -3.10
CA LEU A 87 5.13 -14.41 -3.23
C LEU A 87 5.61 -15.40 -4.32
N HIS A 88 6.70 -15.05 -4.99
CA HIS A 88 7.33 -15.85 -6.05
C HIS A 88 8.79 -16.18 -5.74
N ILE A 89 9.44 -17.00 -6.57
CA ILE A 89 10.81 -17.49 -6.34
C ILE A 89 11.85 -16.39 -6.11
N GLY A 90 11.71 -15.23 -6.77
CA GLY A 90 12.54 -14.05 -6.50
C GLY A 90 12.51 -13.60 -5.03
N HIS A 91 11.32 -13.52 -4.42
CA HIS A 91 11.18 -13.22 -2.98
C HIS A 91 11.86 -14.30 -2.13
N ALA A 92 11.69 -15.57 -2.49
CA ALA A 92 12.33 -16.68 -1.77
C ALA A 92 13.85 -16.58 -1.81
N LEU A 93 14.45 -16.18 -2.95
CA LEU A 93 15.89 -16.00 -3.09
C LEU A 93 16.41 -14.91 -2.13
N THR A 94 15.81 -13.71 -2.18
CA THR A 94 16.15 -12.57 -1.32
C THR A 94 16.03 -12.96 0.16
N VAL A 95 14.87 -13.46 0.59
CA VAL A 95 14.63 -13.86 1.98
C VAL A 95 15.59 -14.97 2.44
N THR A 96 15.93 -15.93 1.57
CA THR A 96 16.85 -17.03 1.92
C THR A 96 18.26 -16.50 2.20
N ILE A 97 18.76 -15.57 1.38
CA ILE A 97 20.09 -14.96 1.59
C ILE A 97 20.08 -14.17 2.90
N GLN A 98 19.03 -13.39 3.13
CA GLN A 98 18.87 -12.62 4.36
C GLN A 98 18.79 -13.50 5.61
N ASP A 99 17.95 -14.53 5.60
CA ASP A 99 17.80 -15.46 6.74
C ASP A 99 19.11 -16.19 7.03
N ALA A 100 19.87 -16.59 6.01
CA ALA A 100 21.19 -17.21 6.18
C ALA A 100 22.19 -16.27 6.88
N LEU A 101 22.22 -14.99 6.49
CA LEU A 101 23.05 -13.98 7.13
C LEU A 101 22.60 -13.73 8.57
N ALA A 102 21.30 -13.58 8.80
CA ALA A 102 20.71 -13.37 10.12
C ALA A 102 21.06 -14.53 11.06
N ARG A 103 20.91 -15.78 10.63
CA ARG A 103 21.28 -16.97 11.42
C ARG A 103 22.78 -17.04 11.69
N TYR A 104 23.61 -16.79 10.69
CA TYR A 104 25.06 -16.79 10.84
C TYR A 104 25.53 -15.76 11.88
N HIS A 105 25.05 -14.52 11.79
CA HIS A 105 25.40 -13.47 12.72
C HIS A 105 24.89 -13.76 14.14
N ARG A 106 23.67 -14.30 14.27
CA ARG A 106 23.12 -14.72 15.55
C ARG A 106 23.94 -15.84 16.19
N MET A 107 24.37 -16.84 15.40
CA MET A 107 25.23 -17.94 15.87
C MET A 107 26.65 -17.51 16.23
N THR A 108 27.15 -16.41 15.67
CA THR A 108 28.47 -15.85 15.99
C THR A 108 28.46 -14.89 17.17
N GLY A 109 27.29 -14.71 17.82
CA GLY A 109 27.12 -13.91 19.02
C GLY A 109 26.72 -12.46 18.77
N HIS A 110 26.28 -12.12 17.56
CA HIS A 110 25.75 -10.79 17.26
C HIS A 110 24.29 -10.67 17.71
N GLU A 111 23.90 -9.46 18.09
CA GLU A 111 22.50 -9.08 18.18
C GLU A 111 21.98 -8.77 16.78
N VAL A 112 21.04 -9.59 16.29
CA VAL A 112 20.54 -9.50 14.92
C VAL A 112 19.17 -8.84 14.89
N LEU A 113 19.10 -7.68 14.24
CA LEU A 113 17.87 -6.96 13.93
C LEU A 113 17.58 -7.10 12.44
N TRP A 114 16.57 -7.91 12.12
CA TRP A 114 16.08 -8.11 10.76
C TRP A 114 14.62 -7.67 10.71
N ILE A 115 14.35 -6.56 10.02
CA ILE A 115 13.03 -5.93 10.03
C ILE A 115 12.22 -6.35 8.81
N PRO A 116 11.09 -7.05 9.00
CA PRO A 116 10.13 -7.31 7.94
C PRO A 116 9.23 -6.09 7.70
N GLY A 117 8.60 -6.03 6.52
CA GLY A 117 7.60 -5.03 6.18
C GLY A 117 6.78 -5.47 4.99
N LEU A 118 5.66 -4.79 4.72
CA LEU A 118 4.86 -4.94 3.51
C LEU A 118 4.69 -3.57 2.86
N ASP A 119 4.67 -3.54 1.53
CA ASP A 119 4.45 -2.31 0.79
C ASP A 119 3.02 -2.31 0.21
N HIS A 120 2.29 -1.24 0.49
CA HIS A 120 0.96 -0.98 -0.06
C HIS A 120 0.96 -0.90 -1.59
N ALA A 121 2.11 -0.63 -2.21
CA ALA A 121 2.34 -0.75 -3.65
C ALA A 121 1.38 0.09 -4.53
N GLY A 122 0.92 1.25 -4.01
CA GLY A 122 0.01 2.23 -4.61
C GLY A 122 -0.55 1.86 -5.99
N ILE A 123 0.14 2.28 -7.07
CA ILE A 123 -0.31 2.09 -8.46
C ILE A 123 -0.46 0.62 -8.87
N ALA A 124 0.38 -0.27 -8.34
CA ALA A 124 0.33 -1.70 -8.64
C ALA A 124 -0.88 -2.35 -7.97
N THR A 125 -1.16 -2.00 -6.70
CA THR A 125 -2.35 -2.47 -5.99
C THR A 125 -3.62 -1.91 -6.63
N GLN A 126 -3.64 -0.62 -6.98
CA GLN A 126 -4.75 -0.01 -7.71
C GLN A 126 -5.04 -0.77 -9.01
N SER A 127 -4.01 -1.07 -9.80
CA SER A 127 -4.17 -1.81 -11.06
C SER A 127 -4.72 -3.22 -10.87
N VAL A 128 -4.38 -3.91 -9.78
CA VAL A 128 -4.91 -5.25 -9.46
C VAL A 128 -6.38 -5.15 -9.05
N VAL A 129 -6.71 -4.21 -8.17
CA VAL A 129 -8.09 -3.98 -7.70
C VAL A 129 -9.00 -3.58 -8.86
N GLU A 130 -8.55 -2.69 -9.75
CA GLU A 130 -9.30 -2.30 -10.95
C GLU A 130 -9.57 -3.48 -11.88
N LYS A 131 -8.58 -4.34 -12.12
CA LYS A 131 -8.76 -5.56 -12.92
C LYS A 131 -9.74 -6.54 -12.26
N GLN A 132 -9.72 -6.64 -10.93
CA GLN A 132 -10.65 -7.49 -10.18
C GLN A 132 -12.08 -6.95 -10.24
N LEU A 133 -12.28 -5.66 -10.00
CA LEU A 133 -13.57 -4.96 -10.15
C LEU A 133 -14.19 -5.19 -11.53
N TRP A 134 -13.39 -5.02 -12.59
CA TRP A 134 -13.85 -5.28 -13.95
C TRP A 134 -14.20 -6.75 -14.20
N LYS A 135 -13.45 -7.67 -13.61
CA LYS A 135 -13.66 -9.11 -13.76
C LYS A 135 -14.94 -9.57 -13.07
N GLU A 136 -15.18 -9.12 -11.85
CA GLU A 136 -16.26 -9.58 -10.99
C GLU A 136 -17.57 -8.82 -11.24
N GLN A 137 -17.49 -7.50 -11.40
CA GLN A 137 -18.66 -6.63 -11.39
C GLN A 137 -18.87 -5.87 -12.70
N LYS A 138 -17.92 -5.94 -13.64
CA LYS A 138 -17.92 -5.16 -14.90
C LYS A 138 -18.02 -3.64 -14.69
N LEU A 139 -17.57 -3.18 -13.52
CA LEU A 139 -17.49 -1.77 -13.17
C LEU A 139 -16.05 -1.28 -13.34
N THR A 140 -15.90 -0.04 -13.77
CA THR A 140 -14.64 0.69 -13.79
C THR A 140 -14.50 1.58 -12.56
N ARG A 141 -13.28 2.06 -12.27
CA ARG A 141 -13.02 3.00 -11.15
C ARG A 141 -13.89 4.28 -11.23
N HIS A 142 -14.26 4.67 -12.44
CA HIS A 142 -15.08 5.86 -12.69
C HIS A 142 -16.57 5.60 -12.41
N ASP A 143 -17.03 4.36 -12.58
CA ASP A 143 -18.41 3.97 -12.32
C ASP A 143 -18.70 3.88 -10.82
N VAL A 144 -17.67 3.61 -10.01
CA VAL A 144 -17.78 3.53 -8.55
C VAL A 144 -17.64 4.92 -7.91
N GLY A 145 -16.70 5.76 -8.37
CA GLY A 145 -16.46 7.08 -7.77
C GLY A 145 -15.86 7.01 -6.36
N ARG A 146 -15.25 8.12 -5.90
CA ARG A 146 -14.50 8.21 -4.62
C ARG A 146 -15.39 8.03 -3.39
N THR A 147 -16.65 8.46 -3.49
CA THR A 147 -17.62 8.53 -2.40
C THR A 147 -18.53 7.30 -2.26
N ALA A 148 -18.78 6.53 -3.32
CA ALA A 148 -19.62 5.32 -3.21
C ALA A 148 -18.94 4.18 -2.43
N PHE A 149 -17.65 4.31 -2.11
CA PHE A 149 -16.94 3.43 -1.20
C PHE A 149 -17.30 3.64 0.28
N LEU A 150 -17.95 4.76 0.64
CA LEU A 150 -18.17 5.16 2.05
C LEU A 150 -19.65 5.27 2.49
N GLY A 151 -20.61 4.88 1.64
CA GLY A 151 -21.93 4.41 2.07
C GLY A 151 -22.75 5.29 3.03
N ALA A 152 -22.74 6.61 2.91
CA ALA A 152 -23.59 7.51 3.71
C ALA A 152 -24.47 8.41 2.82
N PRO A 153 -25.70 8.77 3.25
CA PRO A 153 -26.53 9.77 2.58
C PRO A 153 -25.82 11.14 2.56
N PRO A 154 -26.17 12.04 1.61
CA PRO A 154 -25.46 13.30 1.44
C PRO A 154 -25.62 14.19 2.68
N PRO A 155 -24.51 14.64 3.30
CA PRO A 155 -24.58 15.70 4.31
C PRO A 155 -24.96 17.03 3.64
N PHE A 156 -25.55 17.95 4.40
CA PHE A 156 -25.71 19.36 4.01
C PHE A 156 -24.94 20.22 5.02
N ASP A 157 -24.43 21.36 4.58
CA ASP A 157 -23.66 22.26 5.45
C ASP A 157 -24.50 23.44 5.92
N THR A 158 -24.31 23.85 7.18
CA THR A 158 -24.93 25.08 7.71
C THR A 158 -24.12 25.73 8.81
N THR A 159 -24.07 27.06 8.80
CA THR A 159 -23.49 27.89 9.88
C THR A 159 -24.51 28.25 10.97
N ARG A 160 -25.78 27.82 10.80
CA ARG A 160 -26.89 28.13 11.71
C ARG A 160 -27.71 26.88 12.07
N PRO A 161 -27.14 25.90 12.80
CA PRO A 161 -27.85 24.68 13.21
C PRO A 161 -29.19 24.95 13.90
N GLU A 162 -29.30 26.01 14.69
CA GLU A 162 -30.52 26.43 15.36
C GLU A 162 -31.71 26.69 14.42
N THR A 163 -31.44 26.95 13.14
CA THR A 163 -32.46 27.20 12.12
C THR A 163 -32.95 25.94 11.43
N ILE A 164 -32.37 24.76 11.70
CA ILE A 164 -32.77 23.49 11.05
C ILE A 164 -34.28 23.22 11.23
N LEU A 165 -34.85 23.55 12.39
CA LEU A 165 -36.29 23.40 12.65
C LEU A 165 -37.19 24.21 11.69
N GLY A 166 -36.65 25.21 10.99
CA GLY A 166 -37.36 26.00 9.99
C GLY A 166 -37.13 25.52 8.56
N ASP A 167 -36.44 24.38 8.38
CA ASP A 167 -36.15 23.82 7.06
C ASP A 167 -37.42 23.30 6.41
N VAL A 168 -37.57 23.64 5.12
CA VAL A 168 -38.75 23.24 4.34
C VAL A 168 -38.40 22.38 3.12
N ALA A 169 -37.12 22.34 2.75
CA ALA A 169 -36.58 21.57 1.63
C ALA A 169 -35.05 21.51 1.69
N LEU A 170 -34.45 20.64 0.88
CA LEU A 170 -33.04 20.72 0.49
C LEU A 170 -32.94 21.13 -0.99
N ALA A 171 -31.94 21.94 -1.34
CA ALA A 171 -31.57 22.24 -2.71
C ALA A 171 -30.28 21.54 -3.13
N ILE A 172 -30.27 21.07 -4.37
CA ILE A 172 -29.07 20.60 -5.08
C ILE A 172 -28.97 21.34 -6.42
N HIS A 173 -27.77 21.38 -7.01
CA HIS A 173 -27.58 22.02 -8.31
C HIS A 173 -28.11 21.12 -9.45
N PRO A 174 -28.80 21.68 -10.47
CA PRO A 174 -29.33 20.90 -11.59
C PRO A 174 -28.27 20.15 -12.40
N ASP A 175 -27.07 20.72 -12.51
CA ASP A 175 -25.95 20.12 -13.26
C ASP A 175 -24.98 19.32 -12.37
N ASP A 176 -25.31 19.06 -11.10
CA ASP A 176 -24.46 18.24 -10.23
C ASP A 176 -24.81 16.75 -10.36
N PRO A 177 -23.99 15.94 -11.07
CA PRO A 177 -24.29 14.53 -11.30
C PRO A 177 -24.26 13.70 -10.00
N ARG A 178 -23.63 14.19 -8.93
CA ARG A 178 -23.53 13.48 -7.64
C ARG A 178 -24.90 13.25 -7.03
N TYR A 179 -25.81 14.23 -7.16
CA TYR A 179 -27.09 14.22 -6.45
C TYR A 179 -28.33 14.28 -7.34
N LEU A 180 -28.17 14.43 -8.66
CA LEU A 180 -29.31 14.54 -9.58
C LEU A 180 -30.34 13.40 -9.44
N HIS A 181 -29.87 12.19 -9.11
CA HIS A 181 -30.70 11.01 -8.85
C HIS A 181 -31.57 11.10 -7.57
N LEU A 182 -31.40 12.15 -6.76
CA LEU A 182 -32.17 12.45 -5.56
C LEU A 182 -33.26 13.51 -5.80
N HIS A 183 -33.26 14.19 -6.94
CA HIS A 183 -34.31 15.15 -7.26
C HIS A 183 -35.70 14.51 -7.24
N GLY A 184 -36.66 15.20 -6.62
CA GLY A 184 -38.04 14.71 -6.47
C GLY A 184 -38.21 13.67 -5.37
N LYS A 185 -37.13 13.23 -4.71
CA LYS A 185 -37.19 12.43 -3.49
C LYS A 185 -37.35 13.34 -2.27
N HIS A 186 -37.47 12.71 -1.11
CA HIS A 186 -37.63 13.38 0.17
C HIS A 186 -36.54 12.94 1.14
N VAL A 187 -36.09 13.85 1.99
CA VAL A 187 -35.30 13.56 3.19
C VAL A 187 -36.18 13.59 4.42
N VAL A 188 -35.78 12.89 5.47
CA VAL A 188 -36.47 12.94 6.77
C VAL A 188 -35.79 14.00 7.63
N HIS A 189 -36.57 14.96 8.13
CA HIS A 189 -36.07 16.01 8.99
C HIS A 189 -35.66 15.44 10.37
N PRO A 190 -34.45 15.74 10.88
CA PRO A 190 -33.83 15.02 11.99
C PRO A 190 -34.54 15.16 13.34
N PHE A 191 -35.33 16.22 13.54
CA PHE A 191 -36.00 16.49 14.83
C PHE A 191 -37.53 16.36 14.79
N THR A 192 -38.14 16.43 13.59
CA THR A 192 -39.60 16.42 13.43
C THR A 192 -40.09 15.15 12.73
N ASN A 193 -39.19 14.39 12.11
CA ASN A 193 -39.48 13.24 11.25
C ASN A 193 -40.39 13.57 10.04
N GLU A 194 -40.56 14.85 9.72
CA GLU A 194 -41.29 15.27 8.53
C GLU A 194 -40.48 14.99 7.27
N ARG A 195 -41.17 14.78 6.14
CA ARG A 195 -40.53 14.54 4.85
C ARG A 195 -40.35 15.86 4.11
N LEU A 196 -39.10 16.27 3.92
CA LEU A 196 -38.76 17.49 3.18
C LEU A 196 -38.40 17.14 1.72
N PRO A 197 -38.93 17.85 0.72
CA PRO A 197 -38.60 17.62 -0.68
C PRO A 197 -37.17 18.07 -1.03
N ILE A 198 -36.60 17.45 -2.06
CA ILE A 198 -35.32 17.85 -2.67
C ILE A 198 -35.57 18.55 -4.01
N VAL A 199 -35.21 19.84 -4.09
CA VAL A 199 -35.43 20.71 -5.26
C VAL A 199 -34.12 21.00 -6.01
N LEU A 200 -34.22 21.40 -7.28
CA LEU A 200 -33.08 21.83 -8.09
C LEU A 200 -32.99 23.35 -8.10
N ASP A 201 -31.89 23.94 -7.60
CA ASP A 201 -31.70 25.39 -7.65
C ASP A 201 -30.24 25.76 -7.92
N GLY A 202 -29.94 26.08 -9.19
CA GLY A 202 -28.59 26.48 -9.61
C GLY A 202 -28.21 27.92 -9.27
N VAL A 203 -29.12 28.69 -8.64
CA VAL A 203 -28.84 30.07 -8.19
C VAL A 203 -28.39 30.08 -6.73
N LEU A 204 -29.02 29.23 -5.89
CA LEU A 204 -28.69 29.07 -4.48
C LEU A 204 -27.49 28.15 -4.28
N VAL A 205 -27.40 27.06 -5.04
CA VAL A 205 -26.41 26.01 -4.80
C VAL A 205 -25.20 26.22 -5.68
N ASP A 206 -24.02 26.29 -5.06
CA ASP A 206 -22.74 26.16 -5.75
C ASP A 206 -22.21 24.73 -5.51
N PRO A 207 -22.07 23.87 -6.54
CA PRO A 207 -21.54 22.51 -6.37
C PRO A 207 -20.15 22.44 -5.73
N ALA A 208 -19.35 23.52 -5.87
CA ALA A 208 -18.00 23.59 -5.33
C ALA A 208 -17.97 23.98 -3.84
N LEU A 209 -19.07 24.50 -3.29
CA LEU A 209 -19.12 24.95 -1.89
C LEU A 209 -19.70 23.87 -0.97
N GLY A 210 -18.88 23.45 0.01
CA GLY A 210 -19.27 22.43 0.98
C GLY A 210 -19.62 21.11 0.30
N THR A 211 -20.70 20.49 0.73
CA THR A 211 -21.24 19.23 0.20
C THR A 211 -21.92 19.38 -1.16
N GLY A 212 -22.20 20.61 -1.63
CA GLY A 212 -23.03 20.87 -2.80
C GLY A 212 -24.53 20.68 -2.55
N VAL A 213 -24.95 20.57 -1.28
CA VAL A 213 -26.35 20.46 -0.85
C VAL A 213 -26.64 21.53 0.19
N VAL A 214 -27.70 22.31 -0.01
CA VAL A 214 -28.06 23.45 0.85
C VAL A 214 -29.44 23.21 1.47
N LYS A 215 -29.55 23.35 2.79
CA LYS A 215 -30.86 23.37 3.46
C LYS A 215 -31.57 24.70 3.19
N ILE A 216 -32.89 24.67 3.01
CA ILE A 216 -33.68 25.88 2.72
C ILE A 216 -34.46 26.28 3.97
N THR A 217 -34.12 27.43 4.56
CA THR A 217 -34.80 28.00 5.73
C THR A 217 -35.32 29.43 5.48
N PRO A 218 -36.45 29.60 4.77
CA PRO A 218 -36.82 30.87 4.15
C PRO A 218 -37.05 32.03 5.13
N ALA A 219 -37.53 31.74 6.33
CA ALA A 219 -37.83 32.78 7.31
C ALA A 219 -36.58 33.40 7.96
N HIS A 220 -35.39 32.81 7.77
CA HIS A 220 -34.17 33.17 8.53
C HIS A 220 -32.93 33.41 7.65
N ASP A 221 -33.04 33.27 6.33
CA ASP A 221 -32.00 33.60 5.37
C ASP A 221 -32.57 34.18 4.07
N ALA A 222 -31.93 35.24 3.54
CA ALA A 222 -32.43 35.97 2.37
C ALA A 222 -32.26 35.19 1.05
N ASN A 223 -31.21 34.37 0.93
CA ASN A 223 -30.98 33.54 -0.25
C ASN A 223 -31.96 32.36 -0.26
N ASP A 224 -32.19 31.76 0.90
CA ASP A 224 -33.20 30.70 1.09
C ASP A 224 -34.61 31.23 0.81
N TRP A 225 -34.92 32.46 1.23
CA TRP A 225 -36.17 33.12 0.92
C TRP A 225 -36.38 33.26 -0.60
N ALA A 226 -35.36 33.73 -1.32
CA ALA A 226 -35.42 33.84 -2.77
C ALA A 226 -35.57 32.47 -3.45
N CYS A 227 -34.91 31.43 -2.94
CA CYS A 227 -35.07 30.05 -3.41
C CYS A 227 -36.50 29.53 -3.18
N ALA A 228 -37.03 29.72 -1.98
CA ALA A 228 -38.40 29.34 -1.66
C ALA A 228 -39.45 30.03 -2.53
N GLN A 229 -39.23 31.31 -2.90
CA GLN A 229 -40.10 31.98 -3.87
C GLN A 229 -40.05 31.34 -5.26
N ARG A 230 -38.85 30.96 -5.74
CA ARG A 230 -38.69 30.28 -7.03
C ARG A 230 -39.38 28.92 -7.07
N HIS A 231 -39.35 28.18 -5.96
CA HIS A 231 -39.89 26.81 -5.84
C HIS A 231 -41.27 26.73 -5.17
N ASN A 232 -41.89 27.87 -4.86
CA ASN A 232 -43.17 27.96 -4.15
C ASN A 232 -43.18 27.15 -2.83
N LEU A 233 -42.12 27.25 -2.04
CA LEU A 233 -41.96 26.56 -0.76
C LEU A 233 -42.57 27.37 0.39
N PRO A 234 -43.11 26.71 1.43
CA PRO A 234 -43.62 27.40 2.62
C PRO A 234 -42.50 28.06 3.40
N HIS A 235 -42.84 28.92 4.37
CA HIS A 235 -41.87 29.51 5.30
C HIS A 235 -42.32 29.27 6.73
N VAL A 236 -41.39 28.82 7.58
CA VAL A 236 -41.65 28.51 8.98
C VAL A 236 -40.79 29.41 9.86
N VAL A 237 -41.45 30.22 10.69
CA VAL A 237 -40.77 31.09 11.64
C VAL A 237 -40.51 30.30 12.92
N VAL A 238 -39.23 30.07 13.25
CA VAL A 238 -38.81 29.31 14.44
C VAL A 238 -38.12 30.16 15.51
N MET A 239 -37.97 31.47 15.26
CA MET A 239 -37.39 32.43 16.20
C MET A 239 -38.23 33.69 16.28
N ASP A 240 -38.41 34.22 17.48
CA ASP A 240 -39.05 35.52 17.71
C ASP A 240 -38.06 36.70 17.53
N LYS A 241 -38.58 37.92 17.70
CA LYS A 241 -37.77 39.16 17.58
C LYS A 241 -36.76 39.32 18.72
N GLN A 242 -36.91 38.55 19.80
CA GLN A 242 -35.98 38.49 20.92
C GLN A 242 -34.95 37.37 20.74
N ALA A 243 -34.95 36.70 19.58
CA ALA A 243 -34.10 35.59 19.23
C ALA A 243 -34.25 34.36 20.14
N LYS A 244 -35.46 34.17 20.68
CA LYS A 244 -35.84 32.94 21.36
C LYS A 244 -36.53 31.98 20.39
N MET A 245 -36.28 30.70 20.58
CA MET A 245 -36.87 29.64 19.77
C MET A 245 -38.39 29.50 20.02
N VAL A 246 -39.19 29.49 18.96
CA VAL A 246 -40.66 29.35 18.99
C VAL A 246 -41.06 28.05 18.31
N THR A 247 -40.74 26.93 18.95
CA THR A 247 -40.92 25.57 18.38
C THR A 247 -41.77 24.67 19.29
N PRO A 248 -43.06 24.98 19.53
CA PRO A 248 -43.88 24.23 20.48
C PRO A 248 -44.04 22.74 20.12
N HIS A 249 -43.86 22.39 18.84
CA HIS A 249 -43.89 21.01 18.34
C HIS A 249 -42.60 20.22 18.60
N VAL A 250 -41.52 20.90 19.01
CA VAL A 250 -40.25 20.29 19.43
C VAL A 250 -39.85 20.91 20.78
N PRO A 251 -40.44 20.41 21.90
CA PRO A 251 -40.31 21.04 23.21
C PRO A 251 -38.87 21.21 23.70
N ASP A 252 -37.98 20.29 23.32
CA ASP A 252 -36.57 20.26 23.72
C ASP A 252 -35.81 21.55 23.39
N PHE A 253 -36.27 22.31 22.38
CA PHE A 253 -35.63 23.55 21.95
C PHE A 253 -36.48 24.80 22.20
N HIS A 254 -37.75 24.65 22.59
CA HIS A 254 -38.68 25.78 22.73
C HIS A 254 -38.29 26.72 23.87
N GLY A 255 -38.29 28.03 23.63
CA GLY A 255 -38.00 29.07 24.63
C GLY A 255 -36.51 29.32 24.93
N LEU A 256 -35.62 28.50 24.37
CA LEU A 256 -34.16 28.72 24.45
C LEU A 256 -33.74 29.97 23.67
N ASP A 257 -32.68 30.64 24.10
CA ASP A 257 -31.99 31.63 23.26
C ASP A 257 -31.33 30.93 22.05
N ARG A 258 -31.24 31.61 20.91
CA ARG A 258 -30.66 31.07 19.67
C ARG A 258 -29.28 30.40 19.86
N PHE A 259 -28.43 30.90 20.76
CA PHE A 259 -27.10 30.34 20.96
C PHE A 259 -27.14 29.08 21.83
N ASP A 260 -28.02 29.05 22.83
CA ASP A 260 -28.27 27.86 23.64
C ASP A 260 -28.92 26.75 22.80
N ALA A 261 -29.88 27.13 21.95
CA ALA A 261 -30.52 26.24 21.00
C ALA A 261 -29.51 25.64 20.00
N ARG A 262 -28.58 26.45 19.50
CA ARG A 262 -27.49 25.98 18.63
C ARG A 262 -26.66 24.88 19.32
N ALA A 263 -26.23 25.13 20.56
CA ALA A 263 -25.44 24.15 21.31
C ALA A 263 -26.24 22.86 21.58
N ALA A 264 -27.51 23.00 21.98
CA ALA A 264 -28.41 21.88 22.24
C ALA A 264 -28.69 21.03 20.98
N MET A 265 -28.93 21.67 19.83
CA MET A 265 -29.17 20.95 18.57
C MET A 265 -27.94 20.21 18.08
N VAL A 266 -26.74 20.81 18.19
CA VAL A 266 -25.49 20.12 17.84
C VAL A 266 -25.29 18.89 18.72
N ALA A 267 -25.48 19.02 20.04
CA ALA A 267 -25.41 17.88 20.95
C ALA A 267 -26.43 16.80 20.57
N LYS A 268 -27.65 17.18 20.20
CA LYS A 268 -28.69 16.23 19.78
C LYS A 268 -28.37 15.52 18.47
N LEU A 269 -27.76 16.22 17.49
CA LEU A 269 -27.30 15.60 16.25
C LEU A 269 -26.16 14.60 16.50
N HIS A 270 -25.28 14.87 17.46
CA HIS A 270 -24.28 13.89 17.91
C HIS A 270 -24.93 12.66 18.53
N GLU A 271 -25.93 12.81 19.40
CA GLU A 271 -26.68 11.68 19.99
C GLU A 271 -27.38 10.82 18.94
N LEU A 272 -27.87 11.44 17.87
CA LEU A 272 -28.56 10.77 16.77
C LEU A 272 -27.60 10.17 15.72
N GLU A 273 -26.28 10.32 15.90
CA GLU A 273 -25.26 9.93 14.92
C GLU A 273 -25.44 10.59 13.54
N LEU A 274 -26.06 11.78 13.50
CA LEU A 274 -26.33 12.56 12.28
C LEU A 274 -25.36 13.75 12.10
N TYR A 275 -24.44 13.94 13.05
CA TYR A 275 -23.44 14.99 12.98
C TYR A 275 -22.16 14.50 12.32
N VAL A 276 -21.74 15.14 11.22
CA VAL A 276 -20.52 14.78 10.49
C VAL A 276 -19.30 15.51 11.06
N GLU A 277 -19.18 16.82 10.84
CA GLU A 277 -18.04 17.62 11.35
C GLU A 277 -18.38 19.12 11.51
N LYS A 278 -17.56 19.84 12.29
CA LYS A 278 -17.56 21.32 12.32
C LYS A 278 -16.37 21.85 11.55
N VAL A 279 -16.60 22.44 10.39
CA VAL A 279 -15.55 23.16 9.68
C VAL A 279 -15.53 24.62 10.16
N ASN A 280 -14.51 25.01 10.92
CA ASN A 280 -14.27 26.42 11.24
C ASN A 280 -13.68 27.09 10.00
N GLN A 281 -14.39 28.02 9.36
CA GLN A 281 -13.84 28.79 8.24
C GLN A 281 -12.69 29.70 8.73
N PRO A 282 -11.43 29.49 8.31
CA PRO A 282 -10.35 30.41 8.60
C PRO A 282 -10.41 31.59 7.61
N ALA A 283 -9.71 32.69 7.93
CA ALA A 283 -9.52 33.85 7.03
C ALA A 283 -8.74 33.54 5.72
N MET A 284 -8.46 32.26 5.45
CA MET A 284 -7.72 31.73 4.31
C MET A 284 -8.27 30.34 3.99
N THR A 285 -8.65 30.11 2.73
CA THR A 285 -9.03 28.79 2.22
C THR A 285 -7.75 27.98 2.02
N LEU A 286 -7.61 26.89 2.78
CA LEU A 286 -6.57 25.89 2.56
C LEU A 286 -7.27 24.66 1.99
N GLU A 287 -6.98 24.33 0.74
CA GLU A 287 -7.39 23.08 0.13
C GLU A 287 -6.25 22.08 0.35
N GLN A 288 -6.58 20.92 0.94
CA GLN A 288 -5.62 19.82 1.01
C GLN A 288 -5.44 19.27 -0.40
N ASP A 289 -4.20 19.19 -0.85
CA ASP A 289 -3.86 18.59 -2.12
C ASP A 289 -4.45 17.18 -2.22
N GLU A 290 -5.22 16.92 -3.27
CA GLU A 290 -5.82 15.61 -3.52
C GLU A 290 -4.81 14.61 -4.08
N ASP A 291 -3.62 15.07 -4.48
CA ASP A 291 -2.56 14.21 -4.97
C ASP A 291 -2.10 13.21 -3.91
N VAL A 292 -1.75 12.02 -4.40
CA VAL A 292 -1.18 10.95 -3.59
C VAL A 292 0.32 10.89 -3.81
N LEU A 293 1.06 10.61 -2.74
CA LEU A 293 2.50 10.42 -2.82
C LEU A 293 2.84 9.16 -3.61
N ASP A 294 3.92 9.23 -4.40
CA ASP A 294 4.52 8.07 -5.07
C ASP A 294 4.85 6.98 -4.03
N THR A 295 4.48 5.73 -4.29
CA THR A 295 4.79 4.57 -3.44
C THR A 295 6.27 4.53 -3.06
N TRP A 296 7.16 4.85 -4.00
CA TRP A 296 8.60 4.87 -3.76
C TRP A 296 9.04 5.95 -2.75
N PHE A 297 8.24 7.00 -2.55
CA PHE A 297 8.48 8.00 -1.51
C PHE A 297 8.31 7.37 -0.12
N SER A 298 7.19 6.69 0.14
CA SER A 298 6.98 5.97 1.41
C SER A 298 7.94 4.80 1.59
N ALA A 299 8.23 4.01 0.54
CA ALA A 299 9.14 2.88 0.61
C ALA A 299 10.58 3.32 0.97
N ALA A 300 10.99 4.51 0.52
CA ALA A 300 12.28 5.08 0.86
C ALA A 300 12.40 5.52 2.34
N LEU A 301 11.26 5.69 3.02
CA LEU A 301 11.17 6.06 4.44
C LEU A 301 10.93 4.84 5.35
N LEU A 302 10.86 3.62 4.79
CA LEU A 302 10.64 2.38 5.52
C LEU A 302 11.47 2.26 6.82
N PRO A 303 12.75 2.64 6.85
CA PRO A 303 13.54 2.47 8.05
C PRO A 303 13.16 3.41 9.20
N LEU A 304 12.52 4.54 8.89
CA LEU A 304 11.97 5.47 9.86
C LEU A 304 10.56 5.00 10.27
N SER A 305 9.73 4.63 9.30
CA SER A 305 8.35 4.19 9.58
C SER A 305 8.29 2.89 10.37
N ALA A 306 9.30 2.02 10.24
CA ALA A 306 9.35 0.76 10.98
C ALA A 306 9.84 0.90 12.43
N LEU A 307 10.52 2.00 12.79
CA LEU A 307 11.22 2.14 14.07
C LEU A 307 10.86 3.42 14.84
N GLU A 308 9.62 3.87 14.66
CA GLU A 308 9.07 5.14 15.18
C GLU A 308 9.70 6.38 14.53
N TRP A 309 8.86 7.37 14.19
CA TRP A 309 9.33 8.55 13.48
C TRP A 309 10.14 9.47 14.42
N PRO A 310 11.34 9.96 14.00
CA PRO A 310 12.10 10.90 14.82
C PRO A 310 11.41 12.25 14.89
N THR A 311 11.43 12.87 16.07
CA THR A 311 10.99 14.26 16.27
C THR A 311 12.22 15.17 16.34
N ASP A 312 12.03 16.48 16.17
CA ASP A 312 13.12 17.46 16.22
C ASP A 312 13.94 17.37 17.52
N ASP A 313 13.28 16.97 18.62
CA ASP A 313 13.88 16.90 19.96
C ASP A 313 14.38 15.49 20.35
N ASN A 314 13.94 14.44 19.66
CA ASN A 314 14.26 13.06 20.03
C ASN A 314 14.34 12.11 18.83
N VAL A 315 15.47 11.41 18.71
CA VAL A 315 15.63 10.27 17.80
C VAL A 315 15.41 8.99 18.63
N PRO A 316 14.37 8.18 18.33
CA PRO A 316 14.10 6.94 19.04
C PRO A 316 15.33 6.04 19.16
N GLU A 317 15.55 5.45 20.34
CA GLU A 317 16.66 4.51 20.58
C GLU A 317 16.64 3.36 19.55
N ALA A 318 15.45 2.94 19.13
CA ALA A 318 15.26 1.96 18.07
C ALA A 318 15.96 2.35 16.76
N ILE A 319 15.79 3.60 16.28
CA ILE A 319 16.49 4.11 15.09
C ILE A 319 18.01 4.18 15.33
N GLN A 320 18.43 4.71 16.48
CA GLN A 320 19.85 4.81 16.82
C GLN A 320 20.53 3.44 16.89
N SER A 321 19.77 2.42 17.30
CA SER A 321 20.24 1.03 17.40
C SER A 321 20.35 0.33 16.05
N MET A 322 19.55 0.75 15.07
CA MET A 322 19.50 0.15 13.74
C MET A 322 20.50 0.78 12.77
N TYR A 323 20.68 2.10 12.85
CA TYR A 323 21.45 2.85 11.88
C TYR A 323 22.90 3.11 12.31
N PRO A 324 23.89 2.93 11.41
CA PRO A 324 23.76 2.51 10.01
C PRO A 324 23.48 1.00 9.81
N LEU A 325 22.77 0.65 8.73
CA LEU A 325 22.56 -0.73 8.33
C LEU A 325 23.89 -1.43 8.01
N ASN A 326 24.05 -2.68 8.47
CA ASN A 326 25.25 -3.48 8.13
C ASN A 326 25.19 -4.03 6.71
N VAL A 327 24.02 -4.51 6.29
CA VAL A 327 23.77 -5.09 4.95
C VAL A 327 22.40 -4.67 4.47
N MET A 328 22.31 -4.34 3.18
CA MET A 328 21.05 -4.24 2.45
C MET A 328 21.14 -5.18 1.25
N GLU A 329 20.36 -6.26 1.29
CA GLU A 329 20.28 -7.24 0.23
C GLU A 329 18.97 -7.02 -0.53
N THR A 330 19.08 -6.91 -1.85
CA THR A 330 17.95 -6.67 -2.75
C THR A 330 18.34 -6.98 -4.19
N GLY A 331 17.34 -7.11 -5.06
CA GLY A 331 17.54 -7.21 -6.50
C GLY A 331 18.04 -5.90 -7.11
N ALA A 332 18.79 -6.00 -8.22
CA ALA A 332 19.31 -4.83 -8.93
C ALA A 332 18.22 -4.01 -9.64
N ASP A 333 17.05 -4.61 -9.86
CA ASP A 333 15.86 -4.03 -10.47
C ASP A 333 15.30 -2.83 -9.69
N ILE A 334 15.43 -2.82 -8.36
CA ILE A 334 14.97 -1.71 -7.51
C ILE A 334 16.10 -0.83 -6.96
N LEU A 335 17.31 -0.95 -7.50
CA LEU A 335 18.47 -0.19 -7.02
C LEU A 335 18.24 1.33 -7.11
N PHE A 336 17.73 1.82 -8.24
CA PHE A 336 17.48 3.26 -8.40
C PHE A 336 16.16 3.71 -7.77
N PHE A 337 15.12 2.89 -7.87
CA PHE A 337 13.79 3.23 -7.36
C PHE A 337 13.72 3.23 -5.83
N TRP A 338 14.47 2.35 -5.18
CA TRP A 338 14.39 2.16 -3.74
C TRP A 338 15.70 2.51 -3.04
N VAL A 339 16.79 1.81 -3.34
CA VAL A 339 18.07 1.97 -2.62
C VAL A 339 18.61 3.39 -2.73
N ALA A 340 18.66 3.96 -3.94
CA ALA A 340 19.16 5.31 -4.14
C ALA A 340 18.27 6.37 -3.46
N ARG A 341 16.93 6.19 -3.49
CA ARG A 341 15.99 7.10 -2.82
C ARG A 341 16.12 7.04 -1.30
N MET A 342 16.27 5.85 -0.72
CA MET A 342 16.58 5.68 0.70
C MET A 342 17.88 6.40 1.06
N SER A 343 18.94 6.20 0.27
CA SER A 343 20.23 6.89 0.50
C SER A 343 20.06 8.41 0.45
N MET A 344 19.28 8.93 -0.50
CA MET A 344 19.05 10.37 -0.66
C MET A 344 18.22 10.97 0.49
N LEU A 345 17.04 10.40 0.77
CA LEU A 345 16.09 10.95 1.75
C LEU A 345 16.61 10.82 3.19
N LEU A 346 17.27 9.70 3.52
CA LEU A 346 17.83 9.49 4.85
C LEU A 346 19.12 10.29 5.07
N ALA A 347 19.88 10.61 4.02
CA ALA A 347 21.06 11.48 4.14
C ALA A 347 20.73 12.98 4.18
N ALA A 348 19.58 13.38 3.65
CA ALA A 348 19.12 14.78 3.62
C ALA A 348 18.54 15.26 4.96
N SER A 349 18.17 14.35 5.87
CA SER A 349 17.80 14.65 7.27
C SER A 349 19.04 15.09 8.07
N ARG A 350 19.54 16.30 7.75
CA ARG A 350 20.74 16.93 8.30
C ARG A 350 20.46 17.84 9.51
N SER A 351 19.49 17.51 10.35
CA SER A 351 19.58 18.03 11.72
C SER A 351 20.81 17.36 12.35
N THR A 352 21.72 18.15 12.90
CA THR A 352 23.05 17.75 13.39
C THR A 352 23.04 16.73 14.55
N ARG A 353 21.87 16.14 14.84
CA ARG A 353 21.63 15.07 15.82
C ARG A 353 21.13 13.76 15.19
N CYS A 354 20.88 13.73 13.88
CA CYS A 354 20.41 12.54 13.18
C CYS A 354 21.57 11.60 12.80
N VAL A 355 21.48 10.33 13.23
CA VAL A 355 22.53 9.28 13.20
C VAL A 355 22.98 8.88 11.77
N PHE A 356 22.39 9.47 10.73
CA PHE A 356 22.55 9.08 9.33
C PHE A 356 23.81 9.62 8.62
N ALA A 357 24.60 10.47 9.29
CA ALA A 357 25.80 11.10 8.71
C ALA A 357 26.94 10.12 8.34
N ARG A 358 26.82 8.83 8.70
CA ARG A 358 27.75 7.75 8.29
C ARG A 358 27.00 6.60 7.63
N TRP A 359 26.48 6.83 6.43
CA TRP A 359 26.05 5.75 5.55
C TRP A 359 27.29 4.97 5.06
N GLN A 360 27.74 3.97 5.84
CA GLN A 360 28.76 3.00 5.43
C GLN A 360 28.09 1.71 4.94
N CYS A 361 27.11 1.81 4.05
CA CYS A 361 26.64 0.63 3.35
C CYS A 361 27.75 0.23 2.36
N ARG A 362 28.49 -0.85 2.66
CA ARG A 362 29.37 -1.46 1.66
C ARG A 362 28.48 -2.10 0.62
N VAL A 363 28.14 -1.35 -0.43
CA VAL A 363 27.53 -1.92 -1.63
C VAL A 363 28.57 -2.85 -2.25
N ARG A 364 28.46 -4.15 -1.94
CA ARG A 364 29.15 -5.17 -2.70
C ARG A 364 28.22 -5.55 -3.83
N LEU A 365 28.52 -5.06 -5.03
CA LEU A 365 28.03 -5.67 -6.25
C LEU A 365 28.49 -7.13 -6.22
N MET A 366 27.57 -8.06 -5.97
CA MET A 366 27.83 -9.45 -6.29
C MET A 366 28.00 -9.49 -7.80
N ASN A 367 29.21 -9.87 -8.21
CA ASN A 367 29.60 -9.92 -9.60
C ASN A 367 28.56 -10.73 -10.40
N LYS A 368 28.25 -10.31 -11.63
CA LYS A 368 27.31 -11.03 -12.53
C LYS A 368 27.76 -12.48 -12.78
N ASP A 369 29.01 -12.78 -12.46
CA ASP A 369 29.63 -14.11 -12.57
C ASP A 369 29.41 -15.02 -11.36
N VAL A 370 28.67 -14.59 -10.32
CA VAL A 370 28.30 -15.48 -9.21
C VAL A 370 27.13 -16.37 -9.65
N LEU A 371 27.47 -17.50 -10.26
CA LEU A 371 26.53 -18.57 -10.57
C LEU A 371 26.15 -19.30 -9.28
N VAL A 372 24.92 -19.07 -8.79
CA VAL A 372 24.32 -19.88 -7.74
C VAL A 372 23.74 -21.14 -8.37
N TRP A 373 24.46 -22.25 -8.25
CA TRP A 373 24.01 -23.55 -8.74
C TRP A 373 23.00 -24.14 -7.76
N MET A 374 21.71 -24.06 -8.10
CA MET A 374 20.66 -24.73 -7.35
C MET A 374 20.49 -26.16 -7.89
N PRO A 375 20.67 -27.21 -7.06
CA PRO A 375 20.48 -28.57 -7.51
C PRO A 375 19.01 -28.81 -7.84
N LEU A 376 18.69 -28.89 -9.13
CA LEU A 376 17.38 -29.30 -9.62
C LEU A 376 17.37 -30.82 -9.77
N ARG A 377 16.37 -31.50 -9.19
CA ARG A 377 16.15 -32.92 -9.49
C ARG A 377 15.62 -33.04 -10.91
N ALA A 378 16.35 -33.75 -11.77
CA ALA A 378 15.86 -34.15 -13.08
C ALA A 378 14.73 -35.18 -12.90
N THR A 379 13.50 -34.70 -13.00
CA THR A 379 12.28 -35.54 -12.99
C THR A 379 11.54 -35.30 -14.30
N ALA A 380 10.71 -36.26 -14.75
CA ALA A 380 9.89 -36.09 -15.95
C ALA A 380 9.05 -34.79 -15.91
N ASN A 381 8.50 -34.46 -14.74
CA ASN A 381 7.76 -33.22 -14.49
C ASN A 381 8.63 -31.95 -14.68
N THR A 382 9.90 -31.99 -14.27
CA THR A 382 10.82 -30.85 -14.48
C THR A 382 11.04 -30.59 -15.97
N SER A 383 11.27 -31.64 -16.76
CA SER A 383 11.49 -31.52 -18.20
C SER A 383 10.24 -31.04 -18.94
N GLU A 384 9.07 -31.58 -18.61
CA GLU A 384 7.79 -31.14 -19.18
C GLU A 384 7.51 -29.65 -18.90
N ARG A 385 7.82 -29.18 -17.67
CA ARG A 385 7.67 -27.76 -17.31
C ARG A 385 8.63 -26.85 -18.08
N VAL A 386 9.87 -27.29 -18.32
CA VAL A 386 10.84 -26.54 -19.13
C VAL A 386 10.35 -26.45 -20.58
N GLU A 387 9.84 -27.54 -21.16
CA GLU A 387 9.27 -27.52 -22.53
C GLU A 387 8.02 -26.64 -22.64
N ALA A 388 7.12 -26.72 -21.66
CA ALA A 388 5.92 -25.87 -21.62
C ALA A 388 6.30 -24.38 -21.51
N GLU A 389 7.31 -24.06 -20.71
CA GLU A 389 7.77 -22.69 -20.52
C GLU A 389 8.53 -22.16 -21.76
N LEU A 390 9.34 -22.99 -22.39
CA LEU A 390 9.95 -22.69 -23.69
C LEU A 390 8.87 -22.37 -24.73
N ALA A 391 7.85 -23.22 -24.87
CA ALA A 391 6.75 -22.98 -25.81
C ALA A 391 6.01 -21.66 -25.51
N ARG A 392 5.76 -21.36 -24.22
CA ARG A 392 5.13 -20.12 -23.78
C ARG A 392 5.97 -18.89 -24.13
N LEU A 393 7.26 -18.92 -23.81
CA LEU A 393 8.17 -17.80 -24.06
C LEU A 393 8.44 -17.61 -25.55
N SER A 394 8.63 -18.68 -26.33
CA SER A 394 8.79 -18.59 -27.79
C SER A 394 7.55 -17.99 -28.46
N LYS A 395 6.34 -18.34 -28.01
CA LYS A 395 5.11 -17.72 -28.53
C LYS A 395 5.04 -16.22 -28.19
N ARG A 396 5.50 -15.84 -27.00
CA ARG A 396 5.55 -14.44 -26.58
C ARG A 396 6.61 -13.66 -27.36
N LEU A 397 7.78 -14.24 -27.60
CA LEU A 397 8.84 -13.67 -28.43
C LEU A 397 8.32 -13.41 -29.84
N ALA A 398 7.72 -14.41 -30.49
CA ALA A 398 7.15 -14.23 -31.83
C ALA A 398 6.09 -13.13 -31.90
N LYS A 399 5.29 -12.95 -30.84
CA LYS A 399 4.31 -11.85 -30.74
C LYS A 399 5.00 -10.49 -30.59
N ALA A 400 6.04 -10.40 -29.76
CA ALA A 400 6.82 -9.19 -29.57
C ALA A 400 7.56 -8.78 -30.85
N GLU A 401 8.22 -9.72 -31.52
CA GLU A 401 8.87 -9.52 -32.82
C GLU A 401 7.89 -9.05 -33.89
N LYS A 402 6.70 -9.68 -33.97
CA LYS A 402 5.64 -9.24 -34.90
C LYS A 402 5.17 -7.80 -34.61
N THR A 403 5.06 -7.45 -33.33
CA THR A 403 4.66 -6.10 -32.90
C THR A 403 5.73 -5.07 -33.28
N GLN A 404 7.00 -5.37 -32.98
CA GLN A 404 8.14 -4.54 -33.35
C GLN A 404 8.21 -4.34 -34.86
N ALA A 405 8.12 -5.42 -35.65
CA ALA A 405 8.16 -5.36 -37.11
C ALA A 405 6.99 -4.53 -37.68
N GLY A 406 5.79 -4.67 -37.11
CA GLY A 406 4.63 -3.88 -37.51
C GLY A 406 4.78 -2.39 -37.21
N LEU A 407 5.28 -2.03 -36.01
CA LEU A 407 5.55 -0.64 -35.64
C LEU A 407 6.68 -0.04 -36.48
N HIS A 408 7.76 -0.80 -36.69
CA HIS A 408 8.86 -0.35 -37.53
C HIS A 408 8.42 -0.10 -38.97
N ALA A 409 7.62 -1.00 -39.56
CA ALA A 409 7.06 -0.80 -40.89
C ALA A 409 6.16 0.45 -40.97
N LYS A 410 5.35 0.70 -39.93
CA LYS A 410 4.50 1.90 -39.82
C LYS A 410 5.32 3.19 -39.78
N VAL A 411 6.39 3.23 -38.98
CA VAL A 411 7.25 4.41 -38.80
C VAL A 411 8.14 4.65 -40.03
N THR A 412 8.45 3.62 -40.81
CA THR A 412 9.29 3.74 -42.03
C THR A 412 8.49 4.21 -43.26
N ASP A 413 7.16 4.34 -43.17
CA ASP A 413 6.33 4.86 -44.27
C ASP A 413 6.67 6.34 -44.54
N ALA A 414 6.90 6.68 -45.81
CA ALA A 414 7.32 8.03 -46.23
C ALA A 414 6.28 9.12 -45.90
N GLN A 415 5.02 8.76 -45.66
CA GLN A 415 3.94 9.68 -45.29
C GLN A 415 3.59 9.62 -43.79
N TYR A 416 4.35 8.86 -42.99
CA TYR A 416 4.08 8.70 -41.55
C TYR A 416 4.14 10.02 -40.79
N THR A 417 5.24 10.77 -40.94
CA THR A 417 5.48 12.05 -40.26
C THR A 417 4.51 13.15 -40.69
N THR A 418 3.88 13.03 -41.86
CA THR A 418 2.90 14.00 -42.36
C THR A 418 1.45 13.65 -42.00
N ARG A 419 1.14 12.38 -41.75
CA ARG A 419 -0.22 11.90 -41.42
C ARG A 419 -0.47 11.68 -39.93
N VAL A 420 0.58 11.51 -39.13
CA VAL A 420 0.48 11.11 -37.72
C VAL A 420 0.92 12.26 -36.82
N PRO A 421 0.11 12.70 -35.85
CA PRO A 421 0.49 13.76 -34.90
C PRO A 421 1.73 13.41 -34.07
N ASP A 422 2.54 14.40 -33.72
CA ASP A 422 3.81 14.23 -33.00
C ASP A 422 3.68 13.45 -31.69
N GLU A 423 2.57 13.63 -30.97
CA GLU A 423 2.27 12.90 -29.73
C GLU A 423 2.16 11.38 -29.96
N ILE A 424 1.53 10.97 -31.07
CA ILE A 424 1.41 9.56 -31.45
C ILE A 424 2.75 9.02 -31.97
N GLN A 425 3.56 9.85 -32.61
CA GLN A 425 4.91 9.47 -33.03
C GLN A 425 5.81 9.17 -31.83
N ALA A 426 5.73 9.98 -30.76
CA ALA A 426 6.45 9.74 -29.51
C ALA A 426 6.00 8.44 -28.82
N GLN A 427 4.68 8.18 -28.77
CA GLN A 427 4.14 6.93 -28.23
C GLN A 427 4.58 5.70 -29.04
N ASP A 428 4.57 5.76 -30.37
CA ASP A 428 5.02 4.65 -31.20
C ASP A 428 6.54 4.40 -31.06
N ALA A 429 7.35 5.45 -30.85
CA ALA A 429 8.78 5.33 -30.55
C ALA A 429 9.03 4.63 -29.21
N GLU A 430 8.32 5.03 -28.15
CA GLU A 430 8.39 4.38 -26.82
C GLU A 430 7.96 2.90 -26.89
N ARG A 431 6.93 2.60 -27.68
CA ARG A 431 6.48 1.22 -27.90
C ARG A 431 7.49 0.37 -28.66
N ILE A 432 8.24 0.95 -29.60
CA ILE A 432 9.36 0.26 -30.28
C ILE A 432 10.47 -0.05 -29.28
N GLU A 433 10.88 0.93 -28.46
CA GLU A 433 11.91 0.73 -27.44
C GLU A 433 11.53 -0.35 -26.44
N THR A 434 10.28 -0.31 -25.96
CA THR A 434 9.72 -1.33 -25.07
C THR A 434 9.76 -2.73 -25.71
N ALA A 435 9.37 -2.83 -26.98
CA ALA A 435 9.40 -4.11 -27.69
C ALA A 435 10.83 -4.64 -27.90
N VAL A 436 11.82 -3.77 -28.15
CA VAL A 436 13.24 -4.15 -28.26
C VAL A 436 13.74 -4.75 -26.94
N VAL A 437 13.46 -4.09 -25.82
CA VAL A 437 13.86 -4.54 -24.49
C VAL A 437 13.19 -5.88 -24.15
N GLU A 438 11.89 -6.04 -24.44
CA GLU A 438 11.16 -7.29 -24.23
C GLU A 438 11.75 -8.44 -25.07
N ILE A 439 12.08 -8.20 -26.34
CA ILE A 439 12.68 -9.20 -27.23
C ILE A 439 14.05 -9.64 -26.71
N ALA A 440 14.90 -8.71 -26.30
CA ALA A 440 16.22 -9.01 -25.75
C ALA A 440 16.10 -9.90 -24.49
N SER A 441 15.22 -9.53 -23.56
CA SER A 441 14.98 -10.27 -22.32
C SER A 441 14.40 -11.68 -22.56
N LEU A 442 13.44 -11.80 -23.49
CA LEU A 442 12.85 -13.10 -23.86
C LEU A 442 13.89 -14.00 -24.53
N THR A 443 14.74 -13.44 -25.40
CA THR A 443 15.80 -14.19 -26.08
C THR A 443 16.80 -14.77 -25.08
N GLU A 444 17.24 -13.97 -24.10
CA GLU A 444 18.14 -14.42 -23.04
C GLU A 444 17.50 -15.49 -22.14
N SER A 445 16.23 -15.33 -21.79
CA SER A 445 15.47 -16.29 -21.00
C SER A 445 15.31 -17.64 -21.72
N ILE A 446 14.99 -17.60 -23.02
CA ILE A 446 14.88 -18.80 -23.86
C ILE A 446 16.24 -19.50 -24.00
N ALA A 447 17.32 -18.75 -24.20
CA ALA A 447 18.68 -19.30 -24.25
C ALA A 447 19.05 -20.01 -22.95
N THR A 448 18.71 -19.41 -21.80
CA THR A 448 18.92 -19.99 -20.48
C THR A 448 18.13 -21.30 -20.30
N LEU A 449 16.87 -21.34 -20.72
CA LEU A 449 16.05 -22.55 -20.66
C LEU A 449 16.54 -23.64 -21.61
N HIS A 450 17.08 -23.29 -22.78
CA HIS A 450 17.73 -24.26 -23.67
C HIS A 450 19.00 -24.85 -23.05
N ALA A 451 19.81 -24.03 -22.36
CA ALA A 451 20.95 -24.52 -21.61
C ALA A 451 20.51 -25.49 -20.49
N LEU A 452 19.46 -25.15 -19.73
CA LEU A 452 18.88 -26.01 -18.70
C LEU A 452 18.35 -27.33 -19.29
N ARG A 453 17.61 -27.26 -20.40
CA ARG A 453 17.12 -28.45 -21.12
C ARG A 453 18.26 -29.39 -21.47
N SER A 454 19.35 -28.84 -22.01
CA SER A 454 20.53 -29.60 -22.42
C SER A 454 21.19 -30.31 -21.22
N GLN A 455 21.24 -29.63 -20.07
CA GLN A 455 21.76 -30.19 -18.80
C GLN A 455 20.84 -31.29 -18.24
N LEU A 456 19.52 -31.12 -18.31
CA LEU A 456 18.54 -32.13 -17.88
C LEU A 456 18.63 -33.40 -18.74
N THR A 457 18.74 -33.26 -20.07
CA THR A 457 18.92 -34.41 -20.97
C THR A 457 20.24 -35.16 -20.74
N ALA A 458 21.30 -34.47 -20.30
CA ALA A 458 22.60 -35.08 -20.03
C ALA A 458 22.66 -35.83 -18.67
N THR A 459 21.70 -35.60 -17.77
CA THR A 459 21.68 -36.15 -16.40
C THR A 459 20.63 -37.23 -16.18
N MET A 460 19.74 -37.49 -17.14
CA MET A 460 18.86 -38.65 -17.09
C MET A 460 19.62 -39.91 -17.54
N PRO A 461 19.66 -40.99 -16.73
CA PRO A 461 20.20 -42.27 -17.20
C PRO A 461 19.38 -42.77 -18.39
N GLN A 462 20.07 -43.26 -19.43
CA GLN A 462 19.45 -43.99 -20.55
C GLN A 462 18.71 -45.24 -20.06
#